data_AF-A0A9D7DFU9-F1
#
_entry.id   AF-A0A9D7DFU9-F1
#
_cell.length_a   1.000
_cell.length_b   1.000
_cell.length_c   1.000
_cell.angle_alpha   90.00
_cell.angle_beta   90.00
_cell.angle_gamma   90.00
#
_symmetry.space_group_name_H-M   'P 1'
#
loop_
_entity.id
_entity.type
_entity.pdbx_description
1 polymer ?
#
loop_
_entity_poly.entity_id
_entity_poly.type
_entity_poly.pdbx_seq_one_letter_code
_entity_poly.pdbx_strand_id
1 'polypeptide(L)'
;MRKGSLRILAQDPEGRERFLYHIMPGESCAMSLTCCGSKRTSSVMAVVEEDAELLMIPARYMEEWMVYPEWRRFVNDTQAQRFGELLETIEVVAFHKLDEQLWNYLVKRVQATGNHILKVTHQDIAQELNSPREVIAGCCINSSTWVA
;
A
#
# COMPACT_ATOMS: atom_id res chain seq x y z
N MET A 1 -8.24 7.83 -17.61
CA MET A 1 -9.22 8.91 -17.33
C MET A 1 -8.68 10.24 -17.85
N ARG A 2 -9.52 11.15 -18.36
CA ARG A 2 -9.08 12.47 -18.88
C ARG A 2 -9.21 13.60 -17.87
N LYS A 3 -10.24 13.58 -17.02
CA LYS A 3 -10.54 14.58 -15.98
C LYS A 3 -11.33 13.93 -14.84
N GLY A 4 -11.35 14.57 -13.68
CA GLY A 4 -12.07 14.15 -12.48
C GLY A 4 -11.24 13.24 -11.58
N SER A 5 -11.91 12.59 -10.64
CA SER A 5 -11.34 11.62 -9.71
C SER A 5 -12.33 10.48 -9.45
N LEU A 6 -11.80 9.26 -9.41
CA LEU A 6 -12.58 8.08 -9.04
C LEU A 6 -11.97 7.41 -7.82
N ARG A 7 -12.82 6.91 -6.95
CA ARG A 7 -12.46 6.06 -5.82
C ARG A 7 -12.74 4.61 -6.13
N ILE A 8 -11.74 3.75 -5.93
CA ILE A 8 -11.84 2.30 -6.16
C ILE A 8 -12.01 1.58 -4.83
N LEU A 9 -13.04 0.74 -4.75
CA LEU A 9 -13.42 -0.03 -3.59
C LEU A 9 -13.34 -1.52 -3.91
N ALA A 10 -12.75 -2.33 -3.03
CA ALA A 10 -12.94 -3.77 -3.04
C ALA A 10 -14.28 -4.11 -2.40
N GLN A 11 -15.00 -5.07 -3.00
CA GLN A 11 -16.21 -5.64 -2.41
C GLN A 11 -15.95 -7.08 -2.01
N ASP A 12 -16.31 -7.44 -0.78
CA ASP A 12 -16.26 -8.82 -0.31
C ASP A 12 -17.58 -9.57 -0.61
N PRO A 13 -17.63 -10.91 -0.44
CA PRO A 13 -18.85 -11.69 -0.69
C PRO A 13 -20.06 -11.30 0.18
N GLU A 14 -19.82 -10.59 1.29
CA GLU A 14 -20.84 -10.11 2.22
C GLU A 14 -21.31 -8.68 1.84
N GLY A 15 -20.77 -8.11 0.76
CA GLY A 15 -21.11 -6.78 0.26
C GLY A 15 -20.42 -5.63 0.98
N ARG A 16 -19.48 -5.91 1.90
CA ARG A 16 -18.74 -4.84 2.58
C ARG A 16 -17.72 -4.23 1.63
N GLU A 17 -17.68 -2.91 1.65
CA GLU A 17 -16.81 -2.11 0.80
C GLU A 17 -15.55 -1.71 1.55
N ARG A 18 -14.40 -1.84 0.90
CA ARG A 18 -13.11 -1.39 1.44
C ARG A 18 -12.42 -0.50 0.43
N PHE A 19 -12.04 0.69 0.86
CA PHE A 19 -11.25 1.59 0.04
C PHE A 19 -9.91 0.96 -0.34
N LEU A 20 -9.52 1.11 -1.60
CA LEU A 20 -8.22 0.69 -2.12
C LEU A 20 -7.37 1.90 -2.52
N TYR A 21 -7.78 2.63 -3.56
CA TYR A 21 -7.00 3.74 -4.13
C TYR A 21 -7.89 4.69 -4.94
N HIS A 22 -7.33 5.83 -5.33
CA HIS A 22 -7.94 6.78 -6.26
C HIS A 22 -7.34 6.64 -7.67
N ILE A 23 -8.14 6.87 -8.69
CA ILE A 23 -7.69 7.04 -10.08
C ILE A 23 -7.69 8.53 -10.38
N MET A 24 -6.54 9.03 -10.81
CA MET A 24 -6.32 10.44 -11.17
C MET A 24 -6.24 10.63 -12.70
N PRO A 25 -6.35 11.88 -13.21
CA PRO A 25 -6.25 12.13 -14.64
C PRO A 25 -4.94 11.60 -15.23
N GLY A 26 -5.02 10.93 -16.38
CA GLY A 26 -3.88 10.22 -16.99
C GLY A 26 -3.75 8.77 -16.56
N GLU A 27 -4.41 8.34 -15.48
CA GLU A 27 -4.33 6.97 -14.99
C GLU A 27 -5.44 6.08 -15.54
N SER A 28 -5.19 4.77 -15.48
CA SER A 28 -6.15 3.71 -15.77
C SER A 28 -6.31 2.78 -14.58
N CYS A 29 -7.46 2.11 -14.50
CA CYS A 29 -7.69 1.10 -13.49
C CYS A 29 -6.91 -0.17 -13.85
N ALA A 30 -5.91 -0.54 -13.05
CA ALA A 30 -5.11 -1.76 -13.30
C ALA A 30 -5.98 -3.03 -13.31
N MET A 31 -7.04 -3.06 -12.49
CA MET A 31 -7.96 -4.19 -12.42
C MET A 31 -8.88 -4.31 -13.63
N SER A 32 -9.29 -3.18 -14.24
CA SER A 32 -10.06 -3.26 -15.48
C SER A 32 -9.23 -3.85 -16.62
N LEU A 33 -7.90 -3.64 -16.62
CA LEU A 33 -7.01 -4.21 -17.63
C LEU A 33 -6.83 -5.73 -17.47
N THR A 34 -6.81 -6.25 -16.23
CA THR A 34 -6.59 -7.68 -15.94
C THR A 34 -7.86 -8.51 -15.97
N CYS A 35 -9.01 -7.97 -15.54
CA CYS A 35 -10.29 -8.67 -15.59
C CYS A 35 -10.71 -9.01 -17.03
N CYS A 36 -10.43 -8.12 -17.98
CA CYS A 36 -10.76 -8.31 -19.38
C CYS A 36 -10.02 -9.50 -20.02
N GLY A 37 -8.71 -9.64 -19.75
CA GLY A 37 -7.92 -10.76 -20.29
C GLY A 37 -8.14 -12.10 -19.57
N SER A 38 -8.76 -12.11 -18.39
CA SER A 38 -9.04 -13.32 -17.61
C SER A 38 -10.51 -13.75 -17.63
N LYS A 39 -11.39 -13.00 -18.33
CA LYS A 39 -12.86 -13.18 -18.35
C LYS A 39 -13.48 -13.34 -16.95
N ARG A 40 -12.88 -12.70 -15.94
CA ARG A 40 -13.40 -12.69 -14.56
C ARG A 40 -14.20 -11.42 -14.31
N THR A 41 -15.25 -11.56 -13.51
CA THR A 41 -15.98 -10.41 -12.97
C THR A 41 -15.04 -9.57 -12.10
N SER A 42 -15.04 -8.25 -12.31
CA SER A 42 -14.30 -7.33 -11.46
C SER A 42 -14.77 -7.46 -10.01
N SER A 43 -13.84 -7.68 -9.07
CA SER A 43 -14.11 -7.66 -7.63
C SER A 43 -13.98 -6.24 -7.04
N VAL A 44 -13.88 -5.22 -7.89
CA VAL A 44 -13.83 -3.82 -7.48
C VAL A 44 -14.96 -2.99 -8.08
N MET A 45 -15.40 -2.03 -7.29
CA MET A 45 -16.36 -1.00 -7.63
C MET A 45 -15.62 0.33 -7.79
N ALA A 46 -16.00 1.10 -8.80
CA ALA A 46 -15.48 2.45 -9.04
C ALA A 46 -16.59 3.47 -8.78
N VAL A 47 -16.33 4.42 -7.89
CA VAL A 47 -17.26 5.48 -7.51
C VAL A 47 -16.67 6.82 -7.96
N VAL A 48 -17.46 7.61 -8.67
CA VAL A 48 -17.06 8.96 -9.10
C VAL A 48 -17.12 9.90 -7.90
N GLU A 49 -16.03 10.59 -7.61
CA GLU A 49 -15.97 11.59 -6.53
C GLU A 49 -16.06 13.02 -7.07
N GLU A 50 -15.46 13.26 -8.23
CA GLU A 50 -15.57 14.50 -8.99
C GLU A 50 -15.99 14.20 -10.43
N ASP A 51 -16.73 15.12 -11.06
CA ASP A 51 -17.17 15.01 -12.46
C ASP A 51 -16.03 14.53 -13.36
N ALA A 52 -16.19 13.31 -13.90
CA ALA A 52 -15.12 12.58 -14.55
C ALA A 52 -15.38 12.31 -16.03
N GLU A 53 -14.32 12.45 -16.84
CA GLU A 53 -14.32 12.07 -18.25
C GLU A 53 -13.54 10.75 -18.43
N LEU A 54 -14.26 9.68 -18.75
CA LEU A 54 -13.72 8.34 -18.92
C LEU A 54 -13.59 7.95 -20.39
N LEU A 55 -12.49 7.29 -20.72
CA LEU A 55 -12.31 6.61 -22.01
C LEU A 55 -12.59 5.13 -21.79
N MET A 56 -13.69 4.64 -22.35
CA MET A 56 -14.10 3.24 -22.24
C MET A 56 -13.61 2.47 -23.47
N ILE A 57 -12.71 1.52 -23.25
CA ILE A 57 -12.18 0.65 -24.31
C ILE A 57 -12.88 -0.71 -24.21
N PRO A 58 -13.50 -1.22 -25.28
CA PRO A 58 -14.10 -2.55 -25.29
C PRO A 58 -13.08 -3.64 -24.94
N ALA A 59 -13.48 -4.59 -24.08
CA ALA A 59 -12.61 -5.64 -23.55
C ALA A 59 -11.89 -6.47 -24.64
N ARG A 60 -12.49 -6.67 -25.81
CA ARG A 60 -11.86 -7.40 -26.94
C ARG A 60 -10.51 -6.80 -27.36
N TYR A 61 -10.39 -5.46 -27.30
CA TYR A 61 -9.17 -4.78 -27.72
C TYR A 61 -8.03 -4.95 -26.71
N MET A 62 -8.33 -5.33 -25.46
CA MET A 62 -7.32 -5.59 -24.45
C MET A 62 -6.36 -6.70 -24.88
N GLU A 63 -6.89 -7.76 -25.50
CA GLU A 63 -6.11 -8.88 -26.03
C GLU A 63 -5.57 -8.58 -27.44
N GLU A 64 -6.39 -8.05 -28.34
CA GLU A 64 -6.00 -7.76 -29.72
C GLU A 64 -4.81 -6.79 -29.79
N TRP A 65 -4.75 -5.79 -28.91
CA TRP A 65 -3.69 -4.78 -28.93
C TRP A 65 -2.39 -5.23 -28.26
N MET A 66 -2.33 -6.41 -27.64
CA MET A 66 -1.10 -6.95 -27.07
C MET A 66 -0.01 -7.21 -28.12
N VAL A 67 -0.34 -7.19 -29.41
CA VAL A 67 0.64 -7.23 -30.50
C VAL A 67 1.49 -5.95 -30.57
N TYR A 68 0.93 -4.80 -30.15
CA TYR A 68 1.60 -3.50 -30.20
C TYR A 68 2.50 -3.28 -28.98
N PRO A 69 3.80 -3.02 -29.16
CA PRO A 69 4.75 -2.80 -28.06
C PRO A 69 4.33 -1.67 -27.10
N GLU A 70 3.78 -0.58 -27.64
CA GLU A 70 3.36 0.60 -26.89
C GLU A 70 2.20 0.27 -25.94
N TRP A 71 1.24 -0.53 -26.41
CA TRP A 71 0.13 -1.00 -25.60
C TRP A 71 0.61 -1.93 -24.49
N ARG A 72 1.48 -2.90 -24.81
CA ARG A 72 2.09 -3.78 -23.79
C ARG A 72 2.84 -2.99 -22.73
N ARG A 73 3.61 -1.99 -23.15
CA ARG A 73 4.33 -1.10 -22.24
C ARG A 73 3.35 -0.35 -21.35
N PHE A 74 2.30 0.24 -21.90
CA PHE A 74 1.26 0.93 -21.13
C PHE A 74 0.63 0.02 -20.07
N VAL A 75 0.26 -1.21 -20.43
CA VAL A 75 -0.30 -2.19 -19.50
C VAL A 75 0.71 -2.53 -18.40
N ASN A 76 1.97 -2.80 -18.75
CA ASN A 76 3.01 -3.14 -17.78
C ASN A 76 3.32 -1.98 -16.83
N ASP A 77 3.45 -0.76 -17.36
CA ASP A 77 3.72 0.44 -16.57
C ASP A 77 2.57 0.71 -15.58
N THR A 78 1.31 0.51 -16.02
CA THR A 78 0.13 0.61 -15.14
C THR A 78 0.17 -0.41 -13.99
N GLN A 79 0.59 -1.65 -14.26
CA GLN A 79 0.72 -2.68 -13.21
C GLN A 79 1.89 -2.41 -12.28
N ALA A 80 3.03 -1.99 -12.82
CA ALA A 80 4.21 -1.67 -12.04
C ALA A 80 3.94 -0.50 -11.08
N GLN A 81 3.24 0.55 -11.54
CA GLN A 81 2.83 1.68 -10.71
C GLN A 81 1.97 1.21 -9.52
N ARG A 82 0.91 0.43 -9.78
CA ARG A 82 0.03 -0.06 -8.69
C ARG A 82 0.73 -1.03 -7.74
N PHE A 83 1.68 -1.81 -8.23
CA PHE A 83 2.49 -2.66 -7.36
C PHE A 83 3.42 -1.84 -6.46
N GLY A 84 4.00 -0.76 -6.97
CA GLY A 84 4.78 0.20 -6.18
C GLY A 84 3.96 0.82 -5.04
N GLU A 85 2.77 1.35 -5.35
CA GLU A 85 1.86 1.94 -4.34
C GLU A 85 1.47 0.93 -3.24
N LEU A 86 1.28 -0.34 -3.61
CA LEU A 86 1.03 -1.42 -2.64
C LEU A 86 2.23 -1.65 -1.73
N LEU A 87 3.44 -1.67 -2.28
CA LEU A 87 4.67 -1.85 -1.48
C LEU A 87 4.87 -0.69 -0.50
N GLU A 88 4.65 0.55 -0.93
CA GLU A 88 4.71 1.73 -0.05
C GLU A 88 3.69 1.61 1.10
N THR A 89 2.47 1.15 0.80
CA THR A 89 1.44 0.95 1.82
C THR A 89 1.83 -0.17 2.81
N ILE A 90 2.38 -1.28 2.31
CA ILE A 90 2.87 -2.39 3.16
C ILE A 90 3.99 -1.91 4.07
N GLU A 91 4.90 -1.10 3.54
CA GLU A 91 6.00 -0.51 4.29
C GLU A 91 5.47 0.32 5.46
N VAL A 92 4.56 1.27 5.22
CA VAL A 92 3.92 2.09 6.27
C VAL A 92 3.25 1.21 7.34
N VAL A 93 2.50 0.19 6.95
CA VAL A 93 1.84 -0.72 7.90
C VAL A 93 2.84 -1.54 8.71
N ALA A 94 3.94 -2.00 8.08
CA ALA A 94 5.00 -2.74 8.76
C ALA A 94 5.73 -1.86 9.79
N PHE A 95 6.05 -0.61 9.43
CA PHE A 95 6.68 0.35 10.33
C PHE A 95 5.77 0.72 11.52
N HIS A 96 4.48 1.01 11.30
CA HIS A 96 3.56 1.30 12.40
C HIS A 96 3.45 0.16 13.40
N LYS A 97 3.41 -1.09 12.91
CA LYS A 97 3.42 -2.27 13.79
C LYS A 97 4.72 -2.39 14.57
N LEU A 98 5.84 -2.03 13.95
CA LEU A 98 7.14 -2.08 14.61
C LEU A 98 7.28 -1.00 15.69
N ASP A 99 6.77 0.21 15.47
CA ASP A 99 6.74 1.26 16.50
C ASP A 99 5.98 0.80 17.75
N GLU A 100 4.83 0.17 17.57
CA GLU A 100 4.04 -0.39 18.67
C GLU A 100 4.77 -1.54 19.37
N GLN A 101 5.41 -2.43 18.61
CA GLN A 101 6.22 -3.52 19.17
C GLN A 101 7.42 -3.00 19.95
N LEU A 102 8.11 -1.97 19.44
CA LEU A 102 9.23 -1.32 20.10
C LEU A 102 8.80 -0.63 21.39
N TRP A 103 7.67 0.08 21.37
CA TRP A 103 7.12 0.68 22.58
C TRP A 103 6.81 -0.37 23.66
N ASN A 104 6.06 -1.41 23.29
CA ASN A 104 5.72 -2.51 24.19
C ASN A 104 6.97 -3.24 24.73
N TYR A 105 7.99 -3.38 23.90
CA TYR A 105 9.28 -3.93 24.28
C TYR A 105 9.97 -3.09 25.36
N LEU A 106 10.09 -1.78 25.13
CA LEU A 106 10.72 -0.85 26.06
C LEU A 106 9.99 -0.81 27.41
N VAL A 107 8.65 -0.73 27.38
CA VAL A 107 7.81 -0.76 28.59
C VAL A 107 8.05 -2.04 29.41
N LYS A 108 8.05 -3.21 28.77
CA LYS A 108 8.31 -4.50 29.45
C LYS A 108 9.71 -4.57 30.04
N ARG A 109 10.73 -4.04 29.35
CA ARG A 109 12.11 -3.95 29.83
C ARG A 109 12.24 -3.05 31.07
N VAL A 110 11.57 -1.88 31.07
CA VAL A 110 11.54 -0.98 32.23
C VAL A 110 10.85 -1.66 33.42
N GLN A 111 9.72 -2.32 33.19
CA GLN A 111 9.00 -3.07 34.24
C GLN A 111 9.85 -4.21 34.82
N ALA A 112 10.58 -4.96 33.98
CA ALA A 112 11.41 -6.08 34.42
C ALA A 112 12.67 -5.66 35.19
N THR A 113 13.25 -4.51 34.82
CA THR A 113 14.49 -4.00 35.46
C THR A 113 14.23 -3.03 36.60
N GLY A 114 13.02 -2.49 36.71
CA GLY A 114 12.66 -1.45 37.67
C GLY A 114 13.38 -0.12 37.42
N ASN A 115 14.01 0.04 36.25
CA ASN A 115 14.82 1.21 35.92
C ASN A 115 14.34 1.83 34.60
N HIS A 116 14.13 3.14 34.62
CA HIS A 116 13.73 3.92 33.44
C HIS A 116 14.89 4.16 32.46
N ILE A 117 16.13 3.85 32.85
CA ILE A 117 17.32 3.94 31.99
C ILE A 117 17.70 2.53 31.52
N LEU A 118 17.42 2.25 30.25
CA LEU A 118 17.79 0.99 29.61
C LEU A 118 19.17 1.09 28.96
N LYS A 119 20.12 0.25 29.38
CA LYS A 119 21.44 0.10 28.75
C LYS A 119 21.42 -1.02 27.72
N VAL A 120 20.74 -0.79 26.59
CA VAL A 120 20.63 -1.72 25.47
C VAL A 120 21.03 -1.02 24.18
N THR A 121 21.61 -1.74 23.23
CA THR A 121 21.96 -1.16 21.92
C THR A 121 20.81 -1.35 20.93
N HIS A 122 20.75 -0.51 19.89
CA HIS A 122 19.80 -0.72 18.79
C HIS A 122 19.96 -2.09 18.12
N GLN A 123 21.17 -2.66 18.14
CA GLN A 123 21.44 -4.00 17.61
C GLN A 123 20.78 -5.10 18.45
N ASP A 124 20.82 -4.98 19.78
CA ASP A 124 20.20 -5.96 20.69
C ASP A 124 18.67 -5.94 20.53
N ILE A 125 18.08 -4.74 20.48
CA ILE A 125 16.64 -4.55 20.26
C ILE A 125 16.23 -5.11 18.89
N ALA A 126 17.00 -4.83 17.85
CA ALA A 126 16.76 -5.33 16.49
C ALA A 126 16.72 -6.86 16.42
N GLN A 127 17.62 -7.54 17.13
CA GLN A 127 17.63 -8.99 17.22
C GLN A 127 16.40 -9.53 17.98
N GLU A 128 16.01 -8.90 19.09
CA GLU A 128 14.86 -9.33 19.90
C GLU A 128 13.51 -9.06 19.19
N LEU A 129 13.42 -8.00 18.38
CA LEU A 129 12.23 -7.65 17.58
C LEU A 129 12.24 -8.22 16.15
N ASN A 130 13.28 -8.99 15.79
CA ASN A 130 13.47 -9.56 14.45
C ASN A 130 13.31 -8.50 13.32
N SER A 131 13.93 -7.35 13.52
CA SER A 131 13.88 -6.19 12.62
C SER A 131 15.31 -5.72 12.27
N PRO A 132 15.55 -5.09 11.11
CA PRO A 132 16.85 -4.49 10.82
C PRO A 132 17.22 -3.39 11.83
N ARG A 133 18.52 -3.22 12.08
CA ARG A 133 19.04 -2.21 13.02
C ARG A 133 18.71 -0.79 12.57
N GLU A 134 18.82 -0.51 11.27
CA GLU A 134 18.57 0.81 10.68
C GLU A 134 17.14 1.28 10.94
N VAL A 135 16.20 0.33 10.89
CA VAL A 135 14.78 0.54 11.14
C VAL A 135 14.55 0.91 12.62
N ILE A 136 15.11 0.14 13.57
CA ILE A 136 15.03 0.45 15.01
C ILE A 136 15.68 1.81 15.33
N ALA A 137 16.83 2.09 14.71
CA ALA A 137 17.50 3.38 14.87
C ALA A 137 16.63 4.53 14.36
N GLY A 138 15.94 4.37 13.23
CA GLY A 138 14.98 5.34 12.70
C GLY A 138 13.82 5.62 13.66
N CYS A 139 13.22 4.57 14.23
CA CYS A 139 12.13 4.70 15.22
C CYS A 139 12.57 5.49 16.47
N CYS A 140 13.77 5.22 16.99
CA CYS A 140 14.32 5.91 18.16
C CYS A 140 14.73 7.38 17.89
N ILE A 141 14.96 7.77 16.63
CA ILE A 141 15.33 9.14 16.26
C ILE A 141 14.07 10.00 16.06
N ASN A 142 13.04 9.45 15.42
CA ASN A 142 11.77 10.15 15.16
C ASN A 142 10.87 10.27 16.41
N SER A 143 11.20 9.59 17.51
CA SER A 143 10.46 9.59 18.77
C SER A 143 10.72 10.84 19.63
N SER A 144 10.84 12.03 19.02
CA SER A 144 11.05 13.32 19.71
C SER A 144 9.88 13.75 20.63
N THR A 145 8.85 12.93 20.77
CA THR A 145 7.68 13.14 21.64
C THR A 145 7.70 12.34 22.95
N TRP A 146 8.73 11.53 23.23
CA TRP A 146 8.74 10.60 24.37
C TRP A 146 9.71 10.97 25.50
N VAL A 147 10.08 12.25 25.61
CA VAL A 147 10.70 12.80 26.82
C VAL A 147 9.71 13.74 27.49
N ALA A 148 8.80 13.16 28.27
CA ALA A 148 8.09 13.82 29.37
C ALA A 148 7.68 12.77 30.40
#